data_AF-U4UZE9-F1
#
_entry.id   AF-U4UZE9-F1
#
_cell.length_a   1.000
_cell.length_b   1.000
_cell.length_c   1.000
_cell.angle_alpha   90.00
_cell.angle_beta   90.00
_cell.angle_gamma   90.00
#
_symmetry.space_group_name_H-M   'P 1'
#
loop_
_entity.id
_entity.type
_entity.pdbx_description
1 polymer ?
#
loop_
_entity_poly.entity_id
_entity_poly.type
_entity_poly.pdbx_seq_one_letter_code
_entity_poly.pdbx_strand_id
1 'polypeptide(L)'
;MNFPGKNLEHGLKKAGLLSFVRELDGNENDSLDNYLRDASMYARVVILSVRGALVRKFMLAAHALGMTKGDWIFLDVEIFQGSYWGDHDWKAGDSEDYKARKAYEALLRVSLLQPTSDKFQDFADKVKERSLRDYNYTISEGEEVNFVIGAFYDGVFLLGMALNETLWEGGDIRDGSDITLKMWNRTFS
;
A
#
# COMPACT_ATOMS: atom_id res chain seq x y z
N MET A 1 -5.31 -13.56 -3.76
CA MET A 1 -5.04 -12.13 -3.59
C MET A 1 -4.23 -11.68 -4.79
N ASN A 2 -4.75 -10.80 -5.65
CA ASN A 2 -3.96 -10.26 -6.76
C ASN A 2 -2.86 -9.38 -6.17
N PHE A 3 -1.61 -9.58 -6.60
CA PHE A 3 -0.50 -8.72 -6.22
C PHE A 3 -0.80 -7.28 -6.67
N PRO A 4 -0.52 -6.26 -5.84
CA PRO A 4 -0.73 -4.84 -6.16
C PRO A 4 -0.30 -4.45 -7.58
N GLY A 5 0.84 -4.98 -8.04
CA GLY A 5 1.39 -4.72 -9.37
C GLY A 5 0.45 -5.06 -10.53
N LYS A 6 -0.29 -6.17 -10.47
CA LYS A 6 -1.17 -6.60 -11.61
C LYS A 6 -2.39 -5.71 -11.77
N ASN A 7 -2.97 -5.25 -10.66
CA ASN A 7 -4.10 -4.31 -10.71
C ASN A 7 -3.63 -2.92 -11.21
N LEU A 8 -2.45 -2.48 -10.79
CA LEU A 8 -1.85 -1.25 -11.25
C LEU A 8 -1.54 -1.30 -12.75
N GLU A 9 -0.92 -2.38 -13.23
CA GLU A 9 -0.68 -2.62 -14.64
C GLU A 9 -1.98 -2.54 -15.45
N HIS A 10 -3.01 -3.27 -15.01
CA HIS A 10 -4.29 -3.27 -15.70
C HIS A 10 -4.91 -1.87 -15.79
N GLY A 11 -4.89 -1.11 -14.70
CA GLY A 11 -5.40 0.26 -14.64
C GLY A 11 -4.65 1.19 -15.59
N LEU A 12 -3.31 1.16 -15.56
CA LEU A 12 -2.46 2.00 -16.43
C LEU A 12 -2.61 1.63 -17.90
N LYS A 13 -2.73 0.33 -18.21
CA LYS A 13 -2.97 -0.16 -19.57
C LYS A 13 -4.31 0.32 -20.10
N LYS A 14 -5.37 0.23 -19.28
CA LYS A 14 -6.71 0.72 -19.64
C LYS A 14 -6.72 2.24 -19.89
N ALA A 15 -5.90 2.99 -19.15
CA ALA A 15 -5.74 4.43 -19.34
C ALA A 15 -4.83 4.82 -20.53
N GLY A 16 -4.17 3.85 -21.18
CA GLY A 16 -3.22 4.12 -22.27
C GLY A 16 -1.91 4.76 -21.82
N LEU A 17 -1.57 4.66 -20.53
CA LEU A 17 -0.39 5.29 -19.93
C LEU A 17 0.79 4.32 -19.76
N LEU A 18 0.53 3.02 -19.85
CA LEU A 18 1.53 1.98 -19.66
C LEU A 18 2.40 1.83 -20.91
N SER A 19 3.68 2.19 -20.82
CA SER A 19 4.65 2.02 -21.90
C SER A 19 5.49 0.75 -21.77
N PHE A 20 5.79 0.32 -20.54
CA PHE A 20 6.69 -0.79 -20.25
C PHE A 20 6.37 -1.42 -18.90
N VAL A 21 6.46 -2.74 -18.80
CA VAL A 21 6.36 -3.51 -17.54
C VAL A 21 7.42 -4.59 -17.55
N ARG A 22 8.04 -4.80 -16.39
CA ARG A 22 8.93 -5.93 -16.16
C ARG A 22 8.64 -6.52 -14.78
N GLU A 23 8.32 -7.81 -14.77
CA GLU A 23 8.19 -8.57 -13.52
C GLU A 23 9.60 -8.91 -13.00
N LEU A 24 9.73 -9.02 -11.67
CA LEU A 24 10.98 -9.38 -11.01
C LEU A 24 10.77 -10.65 -10.19
N ASP A 25 11.43 -11.71 -10.60
CA ASP A 25 11.25 -13.07 -10.09
C ASP A 25 12.00 -13.29 -8.76
N GLY A 26 12.79 -12.31 -8.33
CA GLY A 26 13.63 -12.37 -7.12
C GLY A 26 14.84 -13.32 -7.21
N ASN A 27 14.91 -14.14 -8.27
CA ASN A 27 15.94 -15.15 -8.52
C ASN A 27 16.84 -14.83 -9.72
N GLU A 28 16.58 -13.75 -10.45
CA GLU A 28 17.38 -13.41 -11.63
C GLU A 28 18.70 -12.73 -11.23
N ASN A 29 19.81 -13.17 -11.84
CA ASN A 29 21.13 -12.55 -11.72
C ASN A 29 21.26 -11.25 -12.53
N ASP A 30 20.17 -10.75 -13.09
CA ASP A 30 20.15 -9.51 -13.85
C ASP A 30 20.43 -8.30 -12.94
N SER A 31 21.41 -7.49 -13.33
CA SER A 31 21.73 -6.25 -12.62
C SER A 31 20.53 -5.30 -12.68
N LEU A 32 20.17 -4.69 -11.53
CA LEU A 32 19.14 -3.64 -11.44
C LEU A 32 19.40 -2.50 -12.42
N ASP A 33 20.66 -2.24 -12.77
CA ASP A 33 21.06 -1.24 -13.74
C ASP A 33 20.49 -1.52 -15.14
N ASN A 34 20.40 -2.79 -15.55
CA ASN A 34 19.87 -3.15 -16.86
C ASN A 34 18.37 -2.86 -16.95
N TYR A 35 17.62 -3.21 -15.90
CA TYR A 35 16.20 -2.86 -15.80
C TYR A 35 15.96 -1.35 -15.90
N LEU A 36 16.80 -0.55 -15.23
CA LEU A 36 16.71 0.90 -15.27
C LEU A 36 17.06 1.47 -16.64
N ARG A 37 18.10 0.93 -17.30
CA ARG A 37 18.48 1.32 -18.65
C ARG A 37 17.37 1.00 -19.65
N ASP A 38 16.81 -0.20 -19.60
CA ASP A 38 15.70 -0.62 -20.47
C ASP A 38 14.48 0.29 -20.26
N ALA A 39 14.07 0.50 -19.00
CA ALA A 39 12.97 1.40 -18.68
C ALA A 39 13.23 2.83 -19.18
N SER A 40 14.47 3.32 -19.08
CA SER A 40 14.86 4.65 -19.54
C SER A 40 14.75 4.83 -21.06
N MET A 41 14.64 3.76 -21.86
CA MET A 41 14.40 3.89 -23.29
C MET A 41 12.96 4.32 -23.62
N TYR A 42 12.02 4.04 -22.72
CA TYR A 42 10.58 4.19 -22.97
C TYR A 42 9.87 5.13 -21.98
N ALA A 43 10.45 5.38 -20.81
CA ALA A 43 9.78 6.10 -19.73
C ALA A 43 10.71 7.07 -18.98
N ARG A 44 10.08 8.08 -18.38
CA ARG A 44 10.67 9.01 -17.39
C ARG A 44 10.00 8.91 -16.02
N VAL A 45 8.81 8.33 -15.96
CA VAL A 45 8.11 7.96 -14.73
C VAL A 45 8.30 6.46 -14.52
N VAL A 46 8.92 6.08 -13.41
CA VAL A 46 9.18 4.67 -13.07
C VAL A 46 8.41 4.32 -11.81
N ILE A 47 7.57 3.29 -11.87
CA ILE A 47 6.80 2.83 -10.71
C ILE A 47 7.40 1.53 -10.19
N LEU A 48 7.79 1.54 -8.92
CA LEU A 48 8.36 0.41 -8.19
C LEU A 48 7.28 -0.19 -7.29
N SER A 49 6.79 -1.37 -7.65
CA SER A 49 5.87 -2.17 -6.82
C SER A 49 6.62 -3.40 -6.32
N VAL A 50 7.56 -3.19 -5.40
CA VAL A 50 8.49 -4.19 -4.86
C VAL A 50 8.69 -3.98 -3.35
N ARG A 51 9.36 -4.91 -2.67
CA ARG A 51 9.71 -4.76 -1.23
C ARG A 51 10.63 -3.57 -1.00
N GLY A 52 10.54 -2.91 0.16
CA GLY A 52 11.32 -1.72 0.50
C GLY A 52 12.84 -1.88 0.33
N ALA A 53 13.38 -3.02 0.73
CA ALA A 53 14.80 -3.33 0.52
C ALA A 53 15.23 -3.31 -0.96
N LEU A 54 14.33 -3.70 -1.87
CA LEU A 54 14.60 -3.66 -3.31
C LEU A 54 14.42 -2.25 -3.88
N VAL A 55 13.46 -1.46 -3.36
CA VAL A 55 13.34 -0.03 -3.66
C VAL A 55 14.66 0.68 -3.38
N ARG A 56 15.24 0.47 -2.19
CA ARG A 56 16.53 1.08 -1.82
C ARG A 56 17.64 0.73 -2.81
N LYS A 57 17.73 -0.53 -3.21
CA LYS A 57 18.72 -1.00 -4.20
C LYS A 57 18.50 -0.36 -5.57
N PHE A 58 17.25 -0.25 -6.02
CA PHE A 58 16.91 0.44 -7.27
C PHE A 58 17.30 1.92 -7.23
N MET A 59 17.02 2.61 -6.12
CA MET A 59 17.37 4.02 -5.99
C MET A 59 18.89 4.24 -5.97
N LEU A 60 19.66 3.36 -5.31
CA LEU A 60 21.12 3.41 -5.36
C LEU A 60 21.66 3.18 -6.78
N ALA A 61 21.13 2.19 -7.50
CA ALA A 61 21.48 1.94 -8.90
C ALA A 61 21.12 3.13 -9.81
N ALA A 62 19.92 3.69 -9.66
CA ALA A 62 19.47 4.87 -10.38
C ALA A 62 20.39 6.07 -10.11
N HIS A 63 20.82 6.25 -8.86
CA HIS A 63 21.76 7.32 -8.49
C HIS A 63 23.13 7.13 -9.15
N ALA A 64 23.67 5.90 -9.14
CA ALA A 64 24.92 5.58 -9.83
C ALA A 64 24.84 5.82 -11.34
N LEU A 65 23.67 5.57 -11.95
CA LEU A 65 23.39 5.87 -13.36
C LEU A 65 23.08 7.36 -13.63
N GLY A 66 23.04 8.21 -12.59
CA GLY A 66 22.73 9.64 -12.73
C GLY A 66 21.25 9.95 -12.97
N MET A 67 20.36 8.99 -12.79
CA MET A 67 18.92 9.13 -13.06
C MET A 67 18.15 9.89 -11.97
N THR A 68 18.78 10.21 -10.84
CA THR A 68 18.13 10.94 -9.73
C THR A 68 18.41 12.44 -9.77
N LYS A 69 18.70 13.01 -10.96
CA LYS A 69 19.08 14.42 -11.15
C LYS A 69 17.97 15.31 -11.71
N GLY A 70 16.76 14.78 -11.89
CA GLY A 70 15.56 15.54 -12.28
C GLY A 70 14.93 15.10 -13.61
N ASP A 71 15.64 14.34 -14.45
CA ASP A 71 15.10 13.83 -15.71
C ASP A 71 14.12 12.65 -15.51
N TRP A 72 14.22 11.92 -14.40
CA TRP A 72 13.33 10.84 -14.02
C TRP A 72 12.67 11.10 -12.68
N ILE A 73 11.47 10.55 -12.51
CA ILE A 73 10.77 10.45 -11.23
C ILE A 73 10.47 8.99 -10.92
N PHE A 74 10.69 8.61 -9.68
CA PHE A 74 10.41 7.28 -9.17
C PHE A 74 9.20 7.34 -8.23
N LEU A 75 8.29 6.37 -8.37
CA LEU A 75 7.14 6.19 -7.48
C LEU A 75 7.29 4.84 -6.75
N ASP A 76 7.36 4.88 -5.43
CA ASP A 76 7.24 3.70 -4.55
C ASP A 76 5.78 3.49 -4.15
N VAL A 77 5.26 2.27 -4.29
CA VAL A 77 3.86 1.95 -3.99
C VAL A 77 3.79 1.06 -2.75
N GLU A 78 3.48 1.67 -1.61
CA GLU A 78 3.35 1.04 -0.29
C GLU A 78 1.87 0.97 0.12
N ILE A 79 1.13 -0.02 -0.39
CA ILE A 79 -0.31 -0.16 -0.08
C ILE A 79 -0.54 -0.74 1.32
N PHE A 80 0.37 -1.60 1.79
CA PHE A 80 0.27 -2.22 3.10
C PHE A 80 1.49 -1.86 3.94
N GLN A 81 1.28 -1.09 4.99
CA GLN A 81 2.29 -0.86 6.01
C GLN A 81 2.37 -2.12 6.91
N GLY A 82 3.59 -2.57 7.19
CA GLY A 82 3.83 -3.70 8.07
C GLY A 82 5.19 -4.35 7.89
N SER A 83 5.67 -5.01 8.93
CA SER A 83 7.00 -5.65 9.00
C SER A 83 7.31 -6.61 7.84
N TYR A 84 6.28 -7.19 7.22
CA TYR A 84 6.41 -8.09 6.07
C TYR A 84 6.92 -7.39 4.79
N TRP A 85 6.58 -6.12 4.57
CA TRP A 85 6.98 -5.36 3.39
C TRP A 85 8.35 -4.70 3.53
N GLY A 86 8.85 -4.65 4.77
CA GLY A 86 10.14 -4.09 5.17
C GLY A 86 10.07 -2.60 5.45
N ASP A 87 11.14 -2.04 6.00
CA ASP A 87 11.29 -0.59 6.08
C ASP A 87 11.58 -0.05 4.68
N HIS A 88 10.76 0.89 4.23
CA HIS A 88 10.97 1.58 2.96
C HIS A 88 11.83 2.86 3.16
N ASP A 89 12.35 3.13 4.37
CA ASP A 89 13.27 4.25 4.60
C ASP A 89 14.58 4.10 3.80
N TRP A 90 15.26 5.23 3.56
CA TRP A 90 16.55 5.26 2.88
C TRP A 90 17.69 4.75 3.76
N LYS A 91 17.52 4.84 5.09
CA LYS A 91 18.56 4.54 6.08
C LYS A 91 18.57 3.06 6.43
N ALA A 92 19.67 2.38 6.12
CA ALA A 92 19.90 0.98 6.48
C ALA A 92 21.01 0.81 7.52
N GLY A 93 21.69 1.88 7.92
CA GLY A 93 22.84 1.82 8.82
C GLY A 93 24.12 1.32 8.15
N ASP A 94 24.22 1.42 6.82
CA ASP A 94 25.38 0.99 6.05
C ASP A 94 26.17 2.18 5.46
N SER A 95 27.27 1.90 4.77
CA SER A 95 28.13 2.94 4.17
C SER A 95 27.49 3.69 3.00
N GLU A 96 26.36 3.22 2.48
CA GLU A 96 25.66 3.80 1.32
C GLU A 96 24.52 4.74 1.73
N ASP A 97 24.21 4.88 3.02
CA ASP A 97 23.10 5.71 3.53
C ASP A 97 23.11 7.15 3.01
N TYR A 98 24.28 7.78 2.87
CA TYR A 98 24.38 9.13 2.32
C TYR A 98 23.94 9.18 0.84
N LYS A 99 24.34 8.19 0.04
CA LYS A 99 23.94 8.08 -1.37
C LYS A 99 22.46 7.72 -1.48
N ALA A 100 21.97 6.81 -0.63
CA ALA A 100 20.57 6.45 -0.57
C ALA A 100 19.71 7.68 -0.25
N ARG A 101 20.09 8.48 0.75
CA ARG A 101 19.40 9.72 1.09
C ARG A 101 19.30 10.66 -0.11
N LYS A 102 20.39 10.84 -0.85
CA LYS A 102 20.41 11.71 -2.04
C LYS A 102 19.57 11.14 -3.17
N ALA A 103 19.62 9.84 -3.39
CA ALA A 103 18.82 9.16 -4.41
C ALA A 103 17.32 9.32 -4.16
N TYR A 104 16.90 9.22 -2.89
CA TYR A 104 15.50 9.30 -2.48
C TYR A 104 14.88 10.68 -2.66
N GLU A 105 15.66 11.73 -2.93
CA GLU A 105 15.12 13.03 -3.34
C GLU A 105 14.35 12.96 -4.68
N ALA A 106 14.61 11.93 -5.50
CA ALA A 106 13.89 11.66 -6.75
C ALA A 106 12.74 10.64 -6.59
N LEU A 107 12.47 10.18 -5.36
CA LEU A 107 11.45 9.18 -5.05
C LEU A 107 10.25 9.83 -4.35
N LEU A 108 9.06 9.61 -4.90
CA LEU A 108 7.80 9.86 -4.19
C LEU A 108 7.19 8.55 -3.74
N ARG A 109 6.64 8.52 -2.53
CA ARG A 109 5.90 7.37 -2.03
C ARG A 109 4.40 7.60 -2.15
N VAL A 110 3.72 6.60 -2.67
CA VAL A 110 2.26 6.49 -2.70
C VAL A 110 1.86 5.43 -1.67
N SER A 111 1.17 5.85 -0.62
CA SER A 111 0.66 4.97 0.43
C SER A 111 -0.83 5.23 0.71
N LEU A 112 -1.45 4.34 1.47
CA LEU A 112 -2.78 4.60 2.00
C LEU A 112 -2.72 5.72 3.04
N LEU A 113 -3.67 6.65 2.96
CA LEU A 113 -3.83 7.68 3.97
C LEU A 113 -4.32 7.03 5.26
N GLN A 114 -3.49 7.06 6.28
CA GLN A 114 -3.87 6.62 7.61
C GLN A 114 -4.80 7.66 8.25
N PRO A 115 -5.96 7.26 8.79
CA PRO A 115 -6.82 8.19 9.51
C PRO A 115 -6.12 8.72 10.77
N THR A 116 -6.10 10.03 10.96
CA THR A 116 -5.47 10.67 12.15
C THR A 116 -6.49 11.29 13.09
N SER A 117 -7.79 11.02 12.90
CA SER A 117 -8.85 11.55 13.77
C SER A 117 -8.83 10.91 15.15
N ASP A 118 -9.24 11.65 16.18
CA ASP A 118 -9.37 11.16 17.56
C ASP A 118 -10.22 9.88 17.64
N LYS A 119 -11.33 9.81 16.88
CA LYS A 119 -12.19 8.62 16.81
C LYS A 119 -11.44 7.37 16.35
N PHE A 120 -10.50 7.52 15.42
CA PHE A 120 -9.67 6.41 14.94
C PHE A 120 -8.62 6.01 15.97
N GLN A 121 -8.02 6.98 16.69
CA GLN A 121 -7.08 6.67 17.76
C GLN A 121 -7.76 5.90 18.89
N ASP A 122 -8.94 6.33 19.33
CA ASP A 122 -9.75 5.61 20.32
C ASP A 122 -10.09 4.18 19.86
N PHE A 123 -10.40 4.00 18.57
CA PHE A 123 -10.62 2.68 17.98
C PHE A 123 -9.35 1.84 18.01
N ALA A 124 -8.21 2.40 17.59
CA ALA A 124 -6.94 1.70 17.55
C ALA A 124 -6.49 1.25 18.97
N ASP A 125 -6.67 2.10 19.97
CA ASP A 125 -6.36 1.77 21.37
C ASP A 125 -7.24 0.63 21.90
N LYS A 126 -8.55 0.65 21.59
CA LYS A 126 -9.45 -0.46 21.92
C LYS A 126 -9.06 -1.76 21.21
N VAL A 127 -8.64 -1.70 19.96
CA VAL A 127 -8.14 -2.88 19.23
C VAL A 127 -6.91 -3.45 19.91
N LYS A 128 -5.95 -2.62 20.32
CA LYS A 128 -4.74 -3.05 21.05
C LYS A 128 -5.09 -3.69 22.38
N GLU A 129 -5.95 -3.05 23.18
CA GLU A 129 -6.40 -3.57 24.48
C GLU A 129 -7.07 -4.94 24.32
N ARG A 130 -8.03 -5.06 23.38
CA ARG A 130 -8.77 -6.31 23.17
C ARG A 130 -7.92 -7.41 22.56
N SER A 131 -6.98 -7.07 21.68
CA SER A 131 -6.04 -8.05 21.12
C SER A 131 -5.22 -8.73 22.22
N LEU A 132 -4.75 -7.95 23.19
CA LEU A 132 -4.02 -8.48 24.34
C LEU A 132 -4.95 -9.27 25.26
N ARG A 133 -6.08 -8.69 25.65
CA ARG A 133 -7.00 -9.28 26.64
C ARG A 133 -7.69 -10.55 26.15
N ASP A 134 -8.23 -10.52 24.93
CA ASP A 134 -9.12 -11.56 24.40
C ASP A 134 -8.33 -12.63 23.61
N TYR A 135 -7.15 -12.30 23.07
CA TYR A 135 -6.37 -13.16 22.18
C TYR A 135 -4.90 -13.36 22.59
N ASN A 136 -4.45 -12.74 23.68
CA ASN A 136 -3.05 -12.77 24.13
C ASN A 136 -2.06 -12.36 23.03
N TYR A 137 -2.47 -11.43 22.16
CA TYR A 137 -1.67 -10.87 21.08
C TYR A 137 -1.29 -9.42 21.37
N THR A 138 0.00 -9.15 21.42
CA THR A 138 0.53 -7.79 21.60
C THR A 138 0.85 -7.20 20.23
N ILE A 139 0.08 -6.19 19.84
CA ILE A 139 0.43 -5.32 18.71
C ILE A 139 1.67 -4.53 19.11
N SER A 140 2.78 -4.72 18.40
CA SER A 140 4.08 -4.14 18.75
C SER A 140 4.13 -2.61 18.54
N GLU A 141 5.08 -1.91 19.18
CA GLU A 141 5.22 -0.43 19.11
C GLU A 141 5.48 0.11 17.70
N GLY A 142 5.86 -0.74 16.74
CA GLY A 142 5.99 -0.40 15.30
C GLY A 142 4.92 -1.01 14.41
N GLU A 143 3.93 -1.68 14.99
CA GLU A 143 2.80 -2.27 14.28
C GLU A 143 1.58 -1.37 14.46
N GLU A 144 1.18 -0.73 13.37
CA GLU A 144 -0.02 0.08 13.36
C GLU A 144 -1.26 -0.81 13.17
N VAL A 145 -2.40 -0.36 13.69
CA VAL A 145 -3.69 -0.97 13.34
C VAL A 145 -3.90 -0.74 11.85
N ASN A 146 -3.58 -1.76 11.07
CA ASN A 146 -3.56 -1.70 9.62
C ASN A 146 -4.95 -1.26 9.10
N PHE A 147 -4.97 -0.48 8.03
CA PHE A 147 -6.17 -0.10 7.29
C PHE A 147 -7.16 -1.25 7.09
N VAL A 148 -6.68 -2.48 6.87
CA VAL A 148 -7.52 -3.67 6.72
C VAL A 148 -8.39 -3.92 7.96
N ILE A 149 -7.85 -3.75 9.18
CA ILE A 149 -8.59 -3.93 10.43
C ILE A 149 -9.70 -2.87 10.53
N GLY A 150 -9.38 -1.62 10.21
CA GLY A 150 -10.37 -0.54 10.13
C GLY A 150 -11.47 -0.83 9.11
N ALA A 151 -11.10 -1.24 7.90
CA ALA A 151 -12.05 -1.59 6.85
C ALA A 151 -12.99 -2.75 7.23
N PHE A 152 -12.50 -3.75 7.96
CA PHE A 152 -13.35 -4.82 8.49
C PHE A 152 -14.33 -4.31 9.55
N TYR A 153 -13.86 -3.47 10.48
CA TYR A 153 -14.72 -2.84 11.49
C TYR A 153 -15.84 -2.02 10.82
N ASP A 154 -15.47 -1.17 9.86
CA ASP A 154 -16.39 -0.34 9.09
C ASP A 154 -17.37 -1.18 8.26
N GLY A 155 -16.92 -2.31 7.71
CA GLY A 155 -17.76 -3.25 6.98
C GLY A 155 -18.84 -3.90 7.86
N VAL A 156 -18.49 -4.31 9.08
CA VAL A 156 -19.45 -4.84 10.06
C VAL A 156 -20.43 -3.76 10.52
N PHE A 157 -19.94 -2.54 10.74
CA PHE A 157 -20.79 -1.41 11.11
C PHE A 157 -21.79 -1.07 10.00
N LEU A 158 -21.33 -1.01 8.75
CA LEU A 158 -22.18 -0.81 7.56
C LEU A 158 -23.23 -1.92 7.41
N LEU A 159 -22.84 -3.17 7.63
CA LEU A 159 -23.77 -4.30 7.63
C LEU A 159 -24.84 -4.15 8.72
N GLY A 160 -24.45 -3.75 9.93
CA GLY A 160 -25.38 -3.51 11.03
C GLY A 160 -26.41 -2.42 10.70
N MET A 161 -25.98 -1.33 10.06
CA MET A 161 -26.88 -0.28 9.59
C MET A 161 -27.88 -0.80 8.54
N ALA A 162 -27.39 -1.53 7.53
CA ALA A 162 -28.24 -2.10 6.48
C ALA A 162 -29.24 -3.13 7.03
N LEU A 163 -28.83 -3.97 7.99
CA LEU A 163 -29.71 -4.92 8.65
C LEU A 163 -30.80 -4.23 9.47
N ASN A 164 -30.45 -3.19 10.23
CA ASN A 164 -31.41 -2.43 11.01
C ASN A 164 -32.46 -1.75 10.13
N GLU A 165 -32.04 -1.20 8.98
CA GLU A 165 -32.92 -0.61 7.97
C GLU A 165 -33.84 -1.66 7.33
N THR A 166 -33.30 -2.82 6.98
CA THR A 166 -34.07 -3.97 6.45
C THR A 166 -35.18 -4.39 7.42
N LEU A 167 -34.85 -4.50 8.72
CA LEU A 167 -35.83 -4.85 9.75
C LEU A 167 -36.91 -3.77 9.93
N TRP A 168 -36.52 -2.49 9.87
CA TRP A 168 -37.45 -1.37 10.00
C TRP A 168 -38.48 -1.33 8.86
N GLU A 169 -38.05 -1.70 7.65
CA GLU A 169 -38.92 -1.79 6.47
C GLU A 169 -39.76 -3.09 6.43
N GLY A 170 -39.59 -3.98 7.40
CA GLY A 170 -40.28 -5.28 7.45
C GLY A 170 -39.72 -6.31 6.46
N GLY A 171 -38.49 -6.12 5.98
CA GLY A 171 -37.79 -7.04 5.08
C GLY A 171 -37.23 -8.28 5.78
N ASP A 172 -36.71 -9.23 4.98
CA ASP A 172 -36.06 -10.45 5.48
C ASP A 172 -34.55 -10.25 5.57
N ILE A 173 -33.97 -10.46 6.75
CA ILE A 173 -32.52 -10.41 6.97
C ILE A 173 -31.73 -11.51 6.24
N ARG A 174 -32.43 -12.48 5.63
CA ARG A 174 -31.84 -13.48 4.74
C ARG A 174 -31.77 -13.02 3.28
N ASP A 175 -32.41 -11.90 2.93
CA ASP A 175 -32.27 -11.30 1.61
C ASP A 175 -30.96 -10.51 1.51
N GLY A 176 -29.89 -11.24 1.21
CA GLY A 176 -28.56 -10.65 1.06
C GLY A 176 -28.48 -9.62 -0.08
N SER A 177 -29.35 -9.72 -1.10
CA SER A 177 -29.37 -8.76 -2.20
C SER A 177 -29.93 -7.42 -1.77
N ASP A 178 -31.06 -7.42 -1.06
CA ASP A 178 -31.65 -6.19 -0.51
C ASP A 178 -30.70 -5.50 0.50
N ILE A 179 -30.10 -6.28 1.41
CA ILE A 179 -29.12 -5.76 2.37
C ILE A 179 -27.92 -5.13 1.64
N THR A 180 -27.39 -5.81 0.62
CA THR A 180 -26.22 -5.31 -0.13
C THR A 180 -26.53 -4.02 -0.87
N LEU A 181 -27.73 -3.90 -1.46
CA LEU A 181 -28.17 -2.67 -2.13
C LEU A 181 -28.22 -1.49 -1.16
N LYS A 182 -28.65 -1.71 0.08
CA LYS A 182 -28.67 -0.69 1.16
C LYS A 182 -27.27 -0.28 1.66
N MET A 183 -26.26 -1.09 1.38
CA MET A 183 -24.85 -0.77 1.67
C MET A 183 -24.19 0.04 0.55
N TRP A 184 -24.70 -0.02 -0.68
CA TRP A 184 -24.10 0.64 -1.85
C TRP A 184 -24.43 2.13 -1.92
N ASN A 185 -23.53 2.89 -2.56
CA ASN A 185 -23.68 4.34 -2.78
C ASN A 185 -24.01 5.13 -1.48
N ARG A 186 -23.44 4.69 -0.35
CA ARG A 186 -23.71 5.23 0.98
C ARG A 186 -22.44 5.81 1.59
N THR A 187 -22.60 6.90 2.31
CA THR A 187 -21.57 7.49 3.18
C THR A 187 -22.00 7.36 4.63
N PHE A 188 -21.05 7.07 5.53
CA PHE A 188 -21.27 7.01 6.97
C PHE A 188 -20.02 7.52 7.69
N SER A 189 -20.18 7.94 8.94
CA SER A 189 -19.14 8.59 9.74
C SER A 189 -19.07 8.04 11.15
#